data_AF-A0A147DMA8-F1
#
_entry.id   AF-A0A147DMA8-F1
#
_cell.length_a   1.000
_cell.length_b   1.000
_cell.length_c   1.000
_cell.angle_alpha   90.00
_cell.angle_beta   90.00
_cell.angle_gamma   90.00
#
_symmetry.space_group_name_H-M   'P 1'
#
loop_
_entity.id
_entity.type
_entity.pdbx_description
1 polymer ?
#
loop_
_entity_poly.entity_id
_entity_poly.type
_entity_poly.pdbx_seq_one_letter_code
_entity_poly.pdbx_strand_id
1 'polypeptide(L)'
;GAPGATTAPPTAVSWRRILVGLAPLVGAVVVAAVVLVIWIATRLDTVRAVLGTVYPGRRTEFAGSLDLSGIVSVFGAPFAGALQNGVAQGLGPNQSEAAAPLMTIVFLVPVLVWLLVRSVVAARAAGSRRRLDWPVLSVLAVLTVLWLFLLIPGWTPIANLLGLTRSTDGRLRLAFDLLAVIGIGFTVARLDRERVRARWWVALSGGVVAAASVACVWYELRRGQEPALAAAAHWKVVAVLLVVAVVLLGFRLVLPGVAALTVATLLVGLGVNPLYRGVFELPEDTKAGRAIEAIEARDPGARWVGIGSTVQTAMLVESGVPAYNGVQTYPPREMWRQIDPSGRYENAWNRLASVNWTVGVGEPEVTNPVRDQVLVTFDACSSFAQENVQYVLSDTPVSSSCLRQVRDLRQGGLDMHIYRVD
;
A
#
# COMPACT_ATOMS: atom_id res chain seq x y z
N GLY A 1 -33.84 -20.91 -56.60
CA GLY A 1 -32.78 -19.88 -56.51
C GLY A 1 -33.15 -18.91 -55.42
N ALA A 2 -32.36 -18.83 -54.35
CA ALA A 2 -32.51 -17.85 -53.30
C ALA A 2 -31.50 -16.72 -53.54
N PRO A 3 -31.89 -15.43 -53.48
CA PRO A 3 -30.99 -14.32 -53.78
C PRO A 3 -29.98 -14.14 -52.64
N GLY A 4 -28.70 -14.03 -53.03
CA GLY A 4 -27.57 -13.88 -52.12
C GLY A 4 -27.61 -12.55 -51.36
N ALA A 5 -27.48 -12.64 -50.04
CA ALA A 5 -27.24 -11.49 -49.18
C ALA A 5 -25.79 -11.01 -49.37
N THR A 6 -25.61 -10.00 -50.21
CA THR A 6 -24.37 -9.23 -50.31
C THR A 6 -24.16 -8.45 -49.00
N THR A 7 -23.17 -8.87 -48.21
CA THR A 7 -22.73 -8.15 -47.02
C THR A 7 -21.99 -6.88 -47.43
N ALA A 8 -22.60 -5.72 -47.16
CA ALA A 8 -22.00 -4.42 -47.40
C ALA A 8 -20.67 -4.27 -46.61
N PRO A 9 -19.63 -3.63 -47.19
CA PRO A 9 -18.37 -3.40 -46.51
C PRO A 9 -18.59 -2.49 -45.27
N PRO A 10 -17.82 -2.67 -44.19
CA PRO A 10 -17.98 -1.86 -42.99
C PRO A 10 -17.73 -0.39 -43.33
N THR A 11 -18.77 0.43 -43.20
CA THR A 11 -18.72 1.88 -43.42
C THR A 11 -17.59 2.48 -42.59
N ALA A 12 -16.64 3.16 -43.24
CA ALA A 12 -15.58 3.89 -42.57
C ALA A 12 -16.20 4.83 -41.53
N VAL A 13 -15.84 4.67 -40.26
CA VAL A 13 -16.38 5.51 -39.19
C VAL A 13 -15.93 6.95 -39.45
N SER A 14 -16.88 7.84 -39.69
CA SER A 14 -16.61 9.27 -39.88
C SER A 14 -15.83 9.82 -38.68
N TRP A 15 -14.74 10.55 -38.93
CA TRP A 15 -13.97 11.25 -37.91
C TRP A 15 -14.86 12.11 -36.99
N ARG A 16 -15.94 12.66 -37.52
CA ARG A 16 -16.93 13.42 -36.74
C ARG A 16 -17.63 12.56 -35.69
N ARG A 17 -17.98 11.30 -36.00
CA ARG A 17 -18.57 10.38 -35.01
C ARG A 17 -17.56 9.96 -33.95
N ILE A 18 -16.29 9.77 -34.33
CA ILE A 18 -15.22 9.46 -33.37
C ILE A 18 -15.01 10.65 -32.42
N LEU A 19 -14.91 11.87 -32.94
CA LEU A 19 -14.73 13.08 -32.14
C LEU A 19 -15.93 13.35 -31.21
N VAL A 20 -17.16 13.18 -31.71
CA VAL A 20 -18.37 13.30 -30.88
C VAL A 20 -18.44 12.21 -29.81
N GLY A 21 -18.03 10.98 -30.13
CA GLY A 21 -17.93 9.88 -29.14
C GLY A 21 -16.84 10.10 -28.09
N LEU A 22 -15.76 10.81 -28.43
CA LEU A 22 -14.67 11.16 -27.51
C LEU A 22 -14.95 12.43 -26.70
N ALA A 23 -15.85 13.31 -27.16
CA ALA A 23 -16.20 14.55 -26.48
C ALA A 23 -16.53 14.38 -24.98
N PRO A 24 -17.33 13.40 -24.52
CA PRO A 24 -17.56 13.21 -23.09
C PRO A 24 -16.30 12.79 -22.33
N LEU A 25 -15.42 11.98 -22.93
CA LEU A 25 -14.14 11.57 -22.32
C LEU A 25 -13.20 12.78 -22.19
N VAL A 26 -13.07 13.57 -23.26
CA VAL A 26 -12.26 14.80 -23.26
C VAL A 26 -12.83 15.79 -22.24
N GLY A 27 -14.15 15.97 -22.21
CA GLY A 27 -14.84 16.81 -21.23
C GLY A 27 -14.54 16.35 -19.80
N ALA A 28 -14.62 15.05 -19.51
CA ALA A 28 -14.28 14.50 -18.20
C ALA A 28 -12.80 14.75 -17.83
N VAL A 29 -11.88 14.57 -18.77
CA VAL A 29 -10.45 14.85 -18.55
C VAL A 29 -10.20 16.34 -18.29
N VAL A 30 -10.84 17.23 -19.04
CA VAL A 30 -10.71 18.68 -18.84
C VAL A 30 -11.29 19.10 -17.49
N VAL A 31 -12.47 18.61 -17.11
CA VAL A 31 -13.07 18.88 -15.81
C VAL A 31 -12.16 18.37 -14.69
N ALA A 32 -11.66 17.13 -14.79
CA ALA A 32 -10.72 16.59 -13.82
C ALA A 32 -9.44 17.42 -13.72
N ALA A 33 -8.89 17.89 -14.84
CA ALA A 33 -7.71 18.75 -14.87
C ALA A 33 -7.98 20.11 -14.22
N VAL A 34 -9.14 20.73 -14.49
CA VAL A 34 -9.54 22.00 -13.87
C VAL A 34 -9.68 21.84 -12.35
N VAL A 35 -10.38 20.79 -11.89
CA VAL A 35 -10.51 20.48 -10.46
C VAL A 35 -9.14 20.28 -9.82
N LEU A 36 -8.25 19.53 -10.47
CA LEU A 36 -6.89 19.30 -9.98
C LEU A 36 -6.08 20.60 -9.90
N VAL A 37 -6.12 21.44 -10.93
CA VAL A 37 -5.39 22.72 -10.95
C VAL A 37 -5.89 23.66 -9.86
N ILE A 38 -7.20 23.78 -9.68
CA ILE A 38 -7.79 24.59 -8.61
C ILE A 38 -7.36 24.06 -7.24
N TRP A 39 -7.40 22.74 -7.04
CA TRP A 39 -6.97 22.12 -5.78
C TRP A 39 -5.48 22.38 -5.51
N ILE A 40 -4.60 22.22 -6.51
CA ILE A 40 -3.17 22.50 -6.36
C ILE A 40 -2.95 23.99 -6.04
N ALA A 41 -3.61 24.90 -6.76
CA ALA A 41 -3.46 26.34 -6.56
C ALA A 41 -3.88 26.76 -5.13
N THR A 42 -4.97 26.19 -4.60
CA THR A 42 -5.48 26.48 -3.25
C THR A 42 -4.68 25.81 -2.12
N ARG A 43 -3.78 24.88 -2.45
CA ARG A 43 -2.96 24.12 -1.49
C ARG A 43 -1.47 24.18 -1.80
N LEU A 44 -1.04 25.18 -2.57
CA LEU A 44 0.31 25.26 -3.12
C LEU A 44 1.39 25.27 -2.04
N ASP A 45 1.17 25.98 -0.93
CA ASP A 45 2.14 26.05 0.16
C ASP A 45 2.31 24.70 0.86
N THR A 46 1.22 23.97 1.09
CA THR A 46 1.28 22.60 1.61
C THR A 46 1.98 21.66 0.65
N VAL A 47 1.67 21.75 -0.65
CA VAL A 47 2.36 20.95 -1.69
C VAL A 47 3.85 21.25 -1.69
N ARG A 48 4.27 22.52 -1.61
CA ARG A 48 5.68 22.92 -1.53
C ARG A 48 6.35 22.43 -0.25
N ALA A 49 5.66 22.51 0.89
CA ALA A 49 6.18 22.02 2.16
C ALA A 49 6.45 20.52 2.10
N VAL A 50 5.50 19.73 1.60
CA VAL A 50 5.65 18.27 1.48
C VAL A 50 6.71 17.90 0.45
N LEU A 51 6.69 18.51 -0.75
CA LEU A 51 7.69 18.23 -1.80
C LEU A 51 9.09 18.73 -1.45
N GLY A 52 9.20 19.70 -0.55
CA GLY A 52 10.46 20.22 -0.03
C GLY A 52 11.14 19.31 0.99
N THR A 53 10.42 18.34 1.56
CA THR A 53 10.97 17.38 2.53
C THR A 53 11.99 16.42 1.91
N VAL A 54 12.92 15.94 2.73
CA VAL A 54 13.84 14.85 2.37
C VAL A 54 13.05 13.57 2.06
N TYR A 55 11.99 13.30 2.85
CA TYR A 55 11.10 12.17 2.63
C TYR A 55 9.64 12.57 2.93
N PRO A 56 8.66 12.24 2.08
CA PRO A 56 8.79 11.56 0.80
C PRO A 56 9.13 12.51 -0.36
N GLY A 57 9.29 13.82 -0.14
CA GLY A 57 9.38 14.83 -1.21
C GLY A 57 10.46 14.54 -2.27
N ARG A 58 11.68 14.28 -1.80
CA ARG A 58 12.84 13.91 -2.64
C ARG A 58 13.01 12.39 -2.84
N ARG A 59 12.10 11.56 -2.33
CA ARG A 59 12.19 10.11 -2.45
C ARG A 59 12.02 9.67 -3.91
N THR A 60 12.91 8.79 -4.35
CA THR A 60 12.79 8.05 -5.61
C THR A 60 13.10 6.58 -5.36
N GLU A 61 12.24 5.71 -5.86
CA GLU A 61 12.48 4.27 -5.92
C GLU A 61 13.20 3.93 -7.23
N PHE A 62 14.06 2.90 -7.19
CA PHE A 62 14.84 2.46 -8.32
C PHE A 62 14.16 1.30 -9.04
N ALA A 63 14.28 1.24 -10.37
CA ALA A 63 13.84 0.06 -11.10
C ALA A 63 14.71 -1.16 -10.71
N GLY A 64 14.07 -2.34 -10.62
CA GLY A 64 14.73 -3.58 -10.23
C GLY A 64 14.98 -3.72 -8.72
N SER A 65 14.25 -2.98 -7.88
CA SER A 65 14.44 -3.02 -6.42
C SER A 65 13.76 -4.19 -5.71
N LEU A 66 12.94 -5.00 -6.42
CA LEU A 66 12.25 -6.14 -5.81
C LEU A 66 13.23 -7.31 -5.64
N ASP A 67 13.43 -7.71 -4.38
CA ASP A 67 14.27 -8.85 -4.01
C ASP A 67 13.46 -10.16 -3.94
N LEU A 68 14.12 -11.26 -3.56
CA LEU A 68 13.47 -12.56 -3.42
C LEU A 68 12.36 -12.55 -2.37
N SER A 69 12.55 -11.85 -1.24
CA SER A 69 11.52 -11.73 -0.22
C SER A 69 10.31 -10.95 -0.74
N GLY A 70 10.55 -9.91 -1.53
CA GLY A 70 9.53 -9.18 -2.28
C GLY A 70 8.73 -10.05 -3.25
N ILE A 71 9.38 -10.98 -3.97
CA ILE A 71 8.69 -11.92 -4.86
C ILE A 71 7.77 -12.87 -4.06
N VAL A 72 8.26 -13.43 -2.96
CA VAL A 72 7.45 -14.28 -2.05
C VAL A 72 6.24 -13.50 -1.56
N SER A 73 6.45 -12.26 -1.16
CA SER A 73 5.42 -11.35 -0.67
C SER A 73 4.36 -11.02 -1.75
N VAL A 74 4.76 -10.75 -3.00
CA VAL A 74 3.85 -10.45 -4.12
C VAL A 74 2.98 -11.65 -4.50
N PHE A 75 3.51 -12.88 -4.41
CA PHE A 75 2.75 -14.10 -4.69
C PHE A 75 2.17 -14.77 -3.43
N GLY A 76 2.28 -14.13 -2.27
CA GLY A 76 1.94 -14.68 -0.95
C GLY A 76 0.44 -14.85 -0.66
N ALA A 77 -0.44 -14.34 -1.53
CA ALA A 77 -1.89 -14.32 -1.32
C ALA A 77 -2.53 -15.68 -0.94
N PRO A 78 -2.11 -16.85 -1.48
CA PRO A 78 -2.64 -18.14 -1.04
C PRO A 78 -2.38 -18.45 0.44
N PHE A 79 -1.40 -17.80 1.05
CA PHE A 79 -1.02 -17.92 2.45
C PHE A 79 -1.54 -16.75 3.30
N ALA A 80 -2.34 -15.84 2.75
CA ALA A 80 -2.80 -14.62 3.44
C ALA A 80 -3.75 -14.89 4.63
N GLY A 81 -4.28 -16.12 4.78
CA GLY A 81 -4.87 -16.57 6.06
C GLY A 81 -3.92 -16.42 7.25
N ALA A 82 -2.60 -16.45 6.96
CA ALA A 82 -1.50 -15.91 7.75
C ALA A 82 -1.85 -14.69 8.59
N LEU A 83 -2.26 -13.67 7.85
CA LEU A 83 -2.39 -12.30 8.30
C LEU A 83 -3.60 -12.15 9.24
N GLN A 84 -4.65 -12.94 9.04
CA GLN A 84 -5.82 -12.98 9.92
C GLN A 84 -5.47 -13.49 11.33
N ASN A 85 -4.45 -14.34 11.43
CA ASN A 85 -3.93 -14.85 12.70
C ASN A 85 -2.84 -13.95 13.31
N GLY A 86 -2.66 -12.74 12.77
CA GLY A 86 -1.66 -11.79 13.25
C GLY A 86 -0.22 -12.12 12.82
N VAL A 87 -0.02 -13.11 11.95
CA VAL A 87 1.30 -13.57 11.52
C VAL A 87 1.64 -13.03 10.14
N ALA A 88 2.56 -12.06 10.07
CA ALA A 88 3.05 -11.47 8.82
C ALA A 88 4.46 -11.96 8.41
N GLN A 89 5.19 -12.57 9.34
CA GLN A 89 6.57 -13.01 9.14
C GLN A 89 6.65 -14.02 7.97
N GLY A 90 7.61 -13.80 7.07
CA GLY A 90 7.76 -14.56 5.82
C GLY A 90 6.91 -14.04 4.66
N LEU A 91 5.88 -13.22 4.91
CA LEU A 91 5.02 -12.63 3.87
C LEU A 91 5.20 -11.12 3.73
N GLY A 92 5.71 -10.42 4.74
CA GLY A 92 5.98 -8.98 4.69
C GLY A 92 6.29 -8.41 6.07
N PRO A 93 6.58 -7.10 6.17
CA PRO A 93 6.97 -6.47 7.42
C PRO A 93 5.82 -6.33 8.43
N ASN A 94 4.58 -6.25 7.95
CA ASN A 94 3.35 -6.24 8.76
C ASN A 94 2.16 -6.77 7.92
N GLN A 95 0.96 -6.85 8.50
CA GLN A 95 -0.20 -7.41 7.78
C GLN A 95 -0.61 -6.59 6.55
N SER A 96 -0.54 -5.27 6.62
CA SER A 96 -0.92 -4.37 5.52
C SER A 96 0.04 -4.48 4.34
N GLU A 97 1.35 -4.54 4.60
CA GLU A 97 2.39 -4.63 3.57
C GLU A 97 2.55 -6.05 3.03
N ALA A 98 2.17 -7.07 3.82
CA ALA A 98 2.14 -8.47 3.39
C ALA A 98 0.89 -8.82 2.57
N ALA A 99 -0.16 -8.00 2.61
CA ALA A 99 -1.37 -8.22 1.81
C ALA A 99 -1.03 -8.21 0.32
N ALA A 100 -1.51 -9.23 -0.39
CA ALA A 100 -1.21 -9.43 -1.80
C ALA A 100 -2.45 -9.86 -2.59
N PRO A 101 -2.57 -9.45 -3.86
CA PRO A 101 -3.58 -9.97 -4.78
C PRO A 101 -3.41 -11.47 -5.01
N LEU A 102 -4.52 -12.19 -5.17
CA LEU A 102 -4.47 -13.45 -5.92
C LEU A 102 -4.07 -13.09 -7.37
N MET A 103 -2.81 -13.33 -7.74
CA MET A 103 -2.12 -12.94 -9.00
C MET A 103 -2.69 -13.57 -10.29
N THR A 104 -4.00 -13.75 -10.35
CA THR A 104 -4.78 -14.25 -11.49
C THR A 104 -4.44 -13.56 -12.81
N ILE A 105 -4.13 -12.26 -12.81
CA ILE A 105 -3.69 -11.58 -14.04
C ILE A 105 -2.44 -12.22 -14.65
N VAL A 106 -1.46 -12.58 -13.81
CA VAL A 106 -0.21 -13.21 -14.25
C VAL A 106 -0.51 -14.61 -14.79
N PHE A 107 -1.38 -15.35 -14.10
CA PHE A 107 -1.74 -16.72 -14.49
C PHE A 107 -2.62 -16.77 -15.76
N LEU A 108 -3.29 -15.67 -16.10
CA LEU A 108 -4.08 -15.53 -17.34
C LEU A 108 -3.25 -15.04 -18.53
N VAL A 109 -1.97 -14.66 -18.35
CA VAL A 109 -1.09 -14.21 -19.45
C VAL A 109 -1.08 -15.20 -20.63
N PRO A 110 -0.94 -16.53 -20.44
CA PRO A 110 -0.96 -17.45 -21.58
C PRO A 110 -2.25 -17.37 -22.40
N VAL A 111 -3.41 -17.21 -21.73
CA VAL A 111 -4.72 -17.09 -22.38
C VAL A 111 -4.83 -15.74 -23.11
N LEU A 112 -4.41 -14.65 -22.48
CA LEU A 112 -4.42 -13.30 -23.08
C LEU A 112 -3.50 -13.22 -24.31
N VAL A 113 -2.29 -13.77 -24.24
CA VAL A 113 -1.36 -13.86 -25.37
C VAL A 113 -1.96 -14.70 -26.49
N TRP A 114 -2.57 -15.84 -26.17
CA TRP A 114 -3.25 -16.67 -27.16
C TRP A 114 -4.41 -15.93 -27.84
N LEU A 115 -5.23 -15.20 -27.08
CA LEU A 115 -6.30 -14.34 -27.63
C LEU A 115 -5.74 -13.28 -28.58
N LEU A 116 -4.64 -12.61 -28.20
CA LEU A 116 -3.98 -11.62 -29.03
C LEU A 116 -3.47 -12.23 -30.34
N VAL A 117 -2.71 -13.33 -30.26
CA VAL A 117 -2.17 -14.03 -31.44
C VAL A 117 -3.32 -14.50 -32.35
N ARG A 118 -4.36 -15.07 -31.77
CA ARG A 118 -5.53 -15.52 -32.52
C ARG A 118 -6.26 -14.38 -33.20
N SER A 119 -6.41 -13.22 -32.55
CA SER A 119 -7.02 -12.04 -33.17
C SER A 119 -6.27 -11.60 -34.42
N VAL A 120 -4.93 -11.66 -34.38
CA VAL A 120 -4.06 -11.30 -35.50
C VAL A 120 -4.14 -12.35 -36.62
N VAL A 121 -4.09 -13.64 -36.28
CA VAL A 121 -4.19 -14.74 -37.26
C VAL A 121 -5.56 -14.71 -37.96
N ALA A 122 -6.65 -14.54 -37.21
CA ALA A 122 -7.99 -14.45 -37.78
C ALA A 122 -8.16 -13.20 -38.67
N ALA A 123 -7.57 -12.06 -38.28
CA ALA A 123 -7.58 -10.85 -39.10
C ALA A 123 -6.86 -11.05 -40.44
N ARG A 124 -5.67 -11.68 -40.42
CA ARG A 124 -4.90 -12.01 -41.63
C ARG A 124 -5.67 -12.98 -42.54
N ALA A 125 -6.23 -14.05 -41.97
CA ALA A 125 -6.98 -15.05 -42.72
C ALA A 125 -8.24 -14.46 -43.40
N ALA A 126 -8.89 -13.48 -42.77
CA ALA A 126 -10.06 -12.80 -43.32
C ALA A 126 -9.74 -11.72 -44.38
N GLY A 127 -8.47 -11.57 -44.80
CA GLY A 127 -8.03 -10.49 -45.71
C GLY A 127 -8.31 -9.08 -45.16
N SER A 128 -8.63 -8.98 -43.87
CA SER A 128 -9.09 -7.76 -43.24
C SER A 128 -7.89 -7.04 -42.63
N ARG A 129 -7.82 -5.72 -42.78
CA ARG A 129 -6.94 -4.85 -41.97
C ARG A 129 -7.41 -4.75 -40.51
N ARG A 130 -8.08 -5.77 -39.97
CA ARG A 130 -8.60 -5.74 -38.60
C ARG A 130 -7.45 -5.49 -37.64
N ARG A 131 -7.62 -4.41 -36.88
CA ARG A 131 -6.60 -3.83 -36.01
C ARG A 131 -6.44 -4.76 -34.81
N LEU A 132 -5.19 -4.95 -34.42
CA LEU A 132 -4.70 -5.56 -33.19
C LEU A 132 -5.68 -5.37 -32.02
N ASP A 133 -5.86 -6.38 -31.18
CA ASP A 133 -6.69 -6.27 -29.99
C ASP A 133 -6.04 -5.33 -28.96
N TRP A 134 -6.23 -4.02 -29.17
CA TRP A 134 -5.63 -2.95 -28.37
C TRP A 134 -5.94 -3.07 -26.88
N PRO A 135 -7.17 -3.38 -26.44
CA PRO A 135 -7.45 -3.62 -25.02
C PRO A 135 -6.59 -4.73 -24.41
N VAL A 136 -6.52 -5.91 -25.04
CA VAL A 136 -5.72 -7.04 -24.53
C VAL A 136 -4.23 -6.71 -24.56
N LEU A 137 -3.76 -6.09 -25.64
CA LEU A 137 -2.38 -5.63 -25.75
C LEU A 137 -2.03 -4.61 -24.67
N SER A 138 -2.94 -3.68 -24.36
CA SER A 138 -2.69 -2.65 -23.34
C SER A 138 -2.54 -3.26 -21.96
N VAL A 139 -3.38 -4.25 -21.62
CA VAL A 139 -3.24 -4.99 -20.36
C VAL A 139 -1.90 -5.73 -20.29
N LEU A 140 -1.51 -6.44 -21.36
CA LEU A 140 -0.22 -7.12 -21.43
C LEU A 140 0.95 -6.14 -21.34
N ALA A 141 0.88 -5.00 -22.04
CA ALA A 141 1.93 -3.98 -22.05
C ALA A 141 2.10 -3.33 -20.67
N VAL A 142 1.00 -2.96 -20.00
CA VAL A 142 1.06 -2.42 -18.63
C VAL A 142 1.62 -3.46 -17.67
N LEU A 143 1.16 -4.72 -17.76
CA LEU A 143 1.67 -5.80 -16.94
C LEU A 143 3.18 -6.00 -17.16
N THR A 144 3.65 -5.96 -18.40
CA THR A 144 5.08 -6.01 -18.74
C THR A 144 5.83 -4.84 -18.14
N VAL A 145 5.36 -3.60 -18.30
CA VAL A 145 6.02 -2.40 -17.74
C VAL A 145 6.14 -2.49 -16.22
N LEU A 146 5.11 -2.98 -15.52
CA LEU A 146 5.15 -3.18 -14.07
C LEU A 146 6.20 -4.23 -13.67
N TRP A 147 6.23 -5.39 -14.33
CA TRP A 147 7.24 -6.42 -14.04
C TRP A 147 8.67 -5.98 -14.42
N LEU A 148 8.83 -5.24 -15.51
CA LEU A 148 10.11 -4.61 -15.87
C LEU A 148 10.56 -3.66 -14.76
N PHE A 149 9.63 -2.94 -14.12
CA PHE A 149 9.97 -1.94 -13.11
C PHE A 149 10.38 -2.62 -11.81
N LEU A 150 9.69 -3.70 -11.46
CA LEU A 150 9.97 -4.46 -10.24
C LEU A 150 11.27 -5.27 -10.36
N LEU A 151 11.53 -5.90 -11.51
CA LEU A 151 12.57 -6.93 -11.65
C LEU A 151 13.82 -6.50 -12.41
N ILE A 152 13.73 -5.54 -13.34
CA ILE A 152 14.85 -5.21 -14.24
C ILE A 152 15.48 -3.88 -13.84
N PRO A 153 16.75 -3.88 -13.36
CA PRO A 153 17.47 -2.65 -13.07
C PRO A 153 17.94 -1.92 -14.34
N GLY A 154 18.33 -0.65 -14.19
CA GLY A 154 19.04 0.10 -15.24
C GLY A 154 18.20 1.04 -16.10
N TRP A 155 16.87 1.10 -15.90
CA TRP A 155 15.98 1.98 -16.69
C TRP A 155 15.20 3.00 -15.85
N THR A 156 15.66 3.27 -14.62
CA THR A 156 15.08 4.25 -13.68
C THR A 156 14.78 5.62 -14.31
N PRO A 157 15.63 6.21 -15.19
CA PRO A 157 15.31 7.50 -15.83
C PRO A 157 14.01 7.46 -16.66
N ILE A 158 13.77 6.37 -17.38
CA ILE A 158 12.54 6.17 -18.16
C ILE A 158 11.35 5.90 -17.23
N ALA A 159 11.54 5.05 -16.20
CA ALA A 159 10.52 4.79 -15.20
C ALA A 159 10.09 6.06 -14.45
N ASN A 160 11.01 7.02 -14.27
CA ASN A 160 10.74 8.31 -13.64
C ASN A 160 9.84 9.19 -14.51
N LEU A 161 9.97 9.14 -15.84
CA LEU A 161 9.06 9.83 -16.76
C LEU A 161 7.63 9.28 -16.69
N LEU A 162 7.48 7.99 -16.40
CA LEU A 162 6.20 7.33 -16.17
C LEU A 162 5.64 7.55 -14.75
N GLY A 163 6.40 8.22 -13.88
CA GLY A 163 6.03 8.43 -12.47
C GLY A 163 6.14 7.18 -11.58
N LEU A 164 6.67 6.06 -12.09
CA LEU A 164 6.74 4.79 -11.35
C LEU A 164 7.68 4.87 -10.14
N THR A 165 8.78 5.62 -10.28
CA THR A 165 9.76 5.87 -9.22
C THR A 165 9.20 6.65 -8.03
N ARG A 166 8.00 7.21 -8.12
CA ARG A 166 7.34 7.92 -7.02
C ARG A 166 6.52 6.99 -6.12
N SER A 167 6.21 5.78 -6.57
CA SER A 167 5.51 4.75 -5.77
C SER A 167 6.50 3.73 -5.21
N THR A 168 6.20 3.18 -4.04
CA THR A 168 6.94 2.03 -3.50
C THR A 168 6.54 0.74 -4.23
N ASP A 169 7.46 -0.22 -4.25
CA ASP A 169 7.27 -1.58 -4.73
C ASP A 169 6.04 -2.27 -4.10
N GLY A 170 5.87 -2.15 -2.78
CA GLY A 170 4.70 -2.67 -2.07
C GLY A 170 3.38 -2.04 -2.54
N ARG A 171 3.35 -0.73 -2.80
CA ARG A 171 2.15 -0.03 -3.27
C ARG A 171 1.79 -0.35 -4.71
N LEU A 172 2.77 -0.68 -5.54
CA LEU A 172 2.51 -1.09 -6.93
C LEU A 172 1.73 -2.41 -7.01
N ARG A 173 1.64 -3.18 -5.91
CA ARG A 173 0.83 -4.41 -5.87
C ARG A 173 -0.64 -4.17 -6.17
N LEU A 174 -1.17 -3.02 -5.75
CA LEU A 174 -2.56 -2.60 -6.02
C LEU A 174 -2.85 -2.47 -7.52
N ALA A 175 -1.83 -2.23 -8.34
CA ALA A 175 -2.00 -2.21 -9.79
C ALA A 175 -2.39 -3.60 -10.32
N PHE A 176 -1.87 -4.68 -9.73
CA PHE A 176 -2.23 -6.05 -10.13
C PHE A 176 -3.66 -6.43 -9.73
N ASP A 177 -4.20 -5.90 -8.63
CA ASP A 177 -5.63 -6.09 -8.28
C ASP A 177 -6.54 -5.54 -9.38
N LEU A 178 -6.29 -4.28 -9.79
CA LEU A 178 -7.07 -3.65 -10.85
C LEU A 178 -6.90 -4.39 -12.18
N LEU A 179 -5.66 -4.76 -12.53
CA LEU A 179 -5.38 -5.51 -13.75
C LEU A 179 -5.98 -6.91 -13.73
N ALA A 180 -6.11 -7.57 -12.57
CA ALA A 180 -6.77 -8.85 -12.44
C ALA A 180 -8.25 -8.77 -12.82
N VAL A 181 -8.98 -7.79 -12.29
CA VAL A 181 -10.39 -7.57 -12.63
C VAL A 181 -10.54 -7.26 -14.11
N ILE A 182 -9.73 -6.34 -14.65
CA ILE A 182 -9.76 -5.97 -16.07
C ILE A 182 -9.39 -7.16 -16.97
N GLY A 183 -8.36 -7.92 -16.60
CA GLY A 183 -7.86 -9.05 -17.37
C GLY A 183 -8.83 -10.23 -17.38
N ILE A 184 -9.48 -10.53 -16.25
CA ILE A 184 -10.59 -11.50 -16.20
C ILE A 184 -11.72 -11.02 -17.10
N GLY A 185 -12.13 -9.75 -16.97
CA GLY A 185 -13.19 -9.15 -17.78
C GLY A 185 -12.93 -9.26 -19.28
N PHE A 186 -11.73 -8.90 -19.74
CA PHE A 186 -11.36 -9.03 -21.15
C PHE A 186 -11.22 -10.48 -21.60
N THR A 187 -10.65 -11.36 -20.78
CA THR A 187 -10.55 -12.80 -21.10
C THR A 187 -11.94 -13.37 -21.33
N VAL A 188 -12.86 -13.17 -20.39
CA VAL A 188 -14.25 -13.63 -20.46
C VAL A 188 -14.95 -13.01 -21.66
N ALA A 189 -14.91 -11.69 -21.82
CA ALA A 189 -15.60 -10.99 -22.91
C ALA A 189 -15.15 -11.46 -24.30
N ARG A 190 -13.86 -11.77 -24.48
CA ARG A 190 -13.32 -12.24 -25.78
C ARG A 190 -13.66 -13.70 -26.05
N LEU A 191 -13.46 -14.56 -25.05
CA LEU A 191 -13.88 -15.94 -25.16
C LEU A 191 -15.38 -15.98 -25.47
N ASP A 192 -16.19 -15.18 -24.78
CA ASP A 192 -17.63 -15.13 -24.93
C ASP A 192 -18.10 -14.67 -26.30
N ARG A 193 -17.67 -13.46 -26.70
CA ARG A 193 -18.03 -12.81 -27.96
C ARG A 193 -17.66 -13.65 -29.17
N GLU A 194 -16.51 -14.33 -29.13
CA GLU A 194 -16.02 -15.12 -30.25
C GLU A 194 -16.49 -16.58 -30.21
N ARG A 195 -17.28 -16.97 -29.21
CA ARG A 195 -17.80 -18.35 -29.06
C ARG A 195 -16.72 -19.42 -29.03
N VAL A 196 -15.60 -19.12 -28.38
CA VAL A 196 -14.40 -19.98 -28.36
C VAL A 196 -13.97 -20.38 -26.96
N ARG A 197 -13.13 -21.40 -26.91
CA ARG A 197 -12.37 -21.82 -25.73
C ARG A 197 -10.88 -21.73 -26.05
N ALA A 198 -10.06 -21.44 -25.05
CA ALA A 198 -8.62 -21.57 -25.24
C ALA A 198 -8.27 -23.02 -25.60
N ARG A 199 -7.15 -23.21 -26.32
CA ARG A 199 -6.61 -24.56 -26.51
C ARG A 199 -6.29 -25.16 -25.14
N TRP A 200 -6.53 -26.46 -24.97
CA TRP A 200 -6.37 -27.13 -23.67
C TRP A 200 -4.98 -26.88 -23.05
N TRP A 201 -3.92 -26.93 -23.84
CA TRP A 201 -2.56 -26.68 -23.38
C TRP A 201 -2.32 -25.21 -22.95
N VAL A 202 -3.04 -24.25 -23.53
CA VAL A 202 -2.98 -22.83 -23.12
C VAL A 202 -3.65 -22.67 -21.76
N ALA A 203 -4.86 -23.21 -21.59
CA ALA A 203 -5.57 -23.16 -20.33
C ALA A 203 -4.79 -23.87 -19.20
N LEU A 204 -4.23 -25.05 -19.50
CA LEU A 204 -3.37 -25.77 -18.56
C LEU A 204 -2.07 -25.03 -18.26
N SER A 205 -1.46 -24.35 -19.23
CA SER A 205 -0.23 -23.58 -18.97
C SER A 205 -0.45 -22.48 -17.93
N GLY A 206 -1.59 -21.79 -17.96
CA GLY A 206 -1.95 -20.82 -16.91
C GLY A 206 -2.08 -21.47 -15.53
N GLY A 207 -2.72 -22.65 -15.47
CA GLY A 207 -2.81 -23.45 -14.26
C GLY A 207 -1.45 -23.93 -13.73
N VAL A 208 -0.55 -24.35 -14.63
CA VAL A 208 0.82 -24.76 -14.27
C VAL A 208 1.61 -23.59 -13.71
N VAL A 209 1.51 -22.40 -14.32
CA VAL A 209 2.18 -21.18 -13.81
C VAL A 209 1.65 -20.83 -12.42
N ALA A 210 0.34 -20.90 -12.20
CA ALA A 210 -0.27 -20.70 -10.88
C ALA A 210 0.23 -21.73 -9.86
N ALA A 211 0.24 -23.02 -10.21
CA ALA A 211 0.74 -24.07 -9.31
C ALA A 211 2.23 -23.87 -8.99
N ALA A 212 3.05 -23.50 -9.99
CA ALA A 212 4.47 -23.24 -9.82
C ALA A 212 4.72 -22.02 -8.91
N SER A 213 3.95 -20.94 -9.03
CA SER A 213 4.10 -19.78 -8.14
C SER A 213 3.77 -20.14 -6.68
N VAL A 214 2.70 -20.90 -6.44
CA VAL A 214 2.37 -21.37 -5.08
C VAL A 214 3.44 -22.30 -4.55
N ALA A 215 3.95 -23.22 -5.36
CA ALA A 215 5.01 -24.15 -4.95
C ALA A 215 6.31 -23.42 -4.60
N CYS A 216 6.65 -22.35 -5.34
CA CYS A 216 7.81 -21.51 -5.05
C CYS A 216 7.66 -20.79 -3.70
N VAL A 217 6.53 -20.13 -3.45
CA VAL A 217 6.25 -19.46 -2.17
C VAL A 217 6.27 -20.48 -1.01
N TRP A 218 5.61 -21.63 -1.20
CA TRP A 218 5.63 -22.71 -0.22
C TRP A 218 7.05 -23.19 0.11
N TYR A 219 7.89 -23.37 -0.91
CA TYR A 219 9.26 -23.82 -0.75
C TYR A 219 10.08 -22.82 0.08
N GLU A 220 9.98 -21.52 -0.24
CA GLU A 220 10.71 -20.48 0.50
C GLU A 220 10.23 -20.36 1.94
N LEU A 221 8.91 -20.35 2.19
CA LEU A 221 8.37 -20.33 3.56
C LEU A 221 8.80 -21.56 4.36
N ARG A 222 8.80 -22.75 3.74
CA ARG A 222 9.23 -23.99 4.39
C ARG A 222 10.73 -23.99 4.67
N ARG A 223 11.54 -23.52 3.72
CA ARG A 223 13.00 -23.42 3.85
C ARG A 223 13.39 -22.44 4.95
N GLY A 224 12.71 -21.31 5.04
CA GLY A 224 12.90 -20.30 6.10
C GLY A 224 12.30 -20.69 7.45
N GLN A 225 11.53 -21.79 7.53
CA GLN A 225 10.76 -22.18 8.72
C GLN A 225 9.80 -21.08 9.19
N GLU A 226 9.23 -20.34 8.24
CA GLU A 226 8.41 -19.17 8.52
C GLU A 226 7.06 -19.56 9.15
N PRO A 227 6.62 -18.86 10.21
CA PRO A 227 5.40 -19.20 10.93
C PRO A 227 4.13 -19.02 10.08
N ALA A 228 4.18 -18.17 9.04
CA ALA A 228 3.07 -17.97 8.12
C ALA A 228 2.60 -19.26 7.45
N LEU A 229 3.50 -20.22 7.17
CA LEU A 229 3.12 -21.50 6.57
C LEU A 229 2.23 -22.33 7.50
N ALA A 230 2.53 -22.33 8.79
CA ALA A 230 1.76 -23.06 9.80
C ALA A 230 0.44 -22.35 10.11
N ALA A 231 0.47 -21.01 10.18
CA ALA A 231 -0.70 -20.21 10.51
C ALA A 231 -1.72 -20.10 9.35
N ALA A 232 -1.34 -20.37 8.10
CA ALA A 232 -2.23 -20.33 6.94
C ALA A 232 -3.04 -21.64 6.75
N ALA A 233 -3.97 -21.97 7.65
CA ALA A 233 -4.65 -23.28 7.68
C ALA A 233 -5.24 -23.78 6.34
N HIS A 234 -5.75 -22.88 5.50
CA HIS A 234 -6.47 -23.23 4.27
C HIS A 234 -5.65 -23.08 2.97
N TRP A 235 -4.33 -22.82 3.06
CA TRP A 235 -3.51 -22.49 1.87
C TRP A 235 -3.57 -23.54 0.76
N LYS A 236 -3.65 -24.84 1.11
CA LYS A 236 -3.74 -25.95 0.13
C LYS A 236 -5.03 -25.87 -0.69
N VAL A 237 -6.15 -25.60 -0.02
CA VAL A 237 -7.47 -25.48 -0.66
C VAL A 237 -7.50 -24.25 -1.55
N VAL A 238 -6.99 -23.12 -1.06
CA VAL A 238 -6.87 -21.87 -1.83
C VAL A 238 -6.01 -22.07 -3.07
N ALA A 239 -4.88 -22.78 -2.95
CA ALA A 239 -4.01 -23.10 -4.07
C ALA A 239 -4.73 -23.92 -5.17
N VAL A 240 -5.45 -24.97 -4.76
CA VAL A 240 -6.24 -25.79 -5.70
C VAL A 240 -7.33 -24.96 -6.37
N LEU A 241 -8.10 -24.18 -5.60
CA LEU A 241 -9.16 -23.34 -6.13
C LEU A 241 -8.63 -22.28 -7.10
N LEU A 242 -7.47 -21.69 -6.82
CA LEU A 242 -6.81 -20.73 -7.70
C LEU A 242 -6.41 -21.37 -9.04
N VAL A 243 -5.77 -22.54 -9.01
CA VAL A 243 -5.38 -23.28 -10.23
C VAL A 243 -6.62 -23.66 -11.03
N VAL A 244 -7.64 -24.22 -10.36
CA VAL A 244 -8.91 -24.61 -10.98
C VAL A 244 -9.61 -23.40 -11.59
N ALA A 245 -9.67 -22.27 -10.89
CA ALA A 245 -10.27 -21.03 -11.39
C ALA A 245 -9.62 -20.58 -12.70
N VAL A 246 -8.29 -20.50 -12.76
CA VAL A 246 -7.53 -20.10 -13.96
C VAL A 246 -7.82 -21.04 -15.13
N VAL A 247 -7.78 -22.35 -14.90
CA VAL A 247 -8.04 -23.37 -15.94
C VAL A 247 -9.48 -23.28 -16.45
N LEU A 248 -10.47 -23.17 -15.56
CA LEU A 248 -11.88 -23.06 -15.91
C LEU A 248 -12.17 -21.78 -16.70
N LEU A 249 -11.59 -20.65 -16.30
CA LEU A 249 -11.69 -19.38 -17.04
C LEU A 249 -11.12 -19.53 -18.47
N GLY A 250 -9.97 -20.18 -18.63
CA GLY A 250 -9.39 -20.47 -19.95
C GLY A 250 -10.27 -21.36 -20.83
N PHE A 251 -10.97 -22.32 -20.22
CA PHE A 251 -11.98 -23.16 -20.91
C PHE A 251 -13.34 -22.48 -21.12
N ARG A 252 -13.46 -21.18 -20.77
CA ARG A 252 -14.73 -20.43 -20.84
C ARG A 252 -15.84 -21.05 -19.97
N LEU A 253 -15.45 -21.73 -18.89
CA LEU A 253 -16.35 -22.17 -17.83
C LEU A 253 -16.39 -21.06 -16.76
N VAL A 254 -16.96 -19.92 -17.16
CA VAL A 254 -16.84 -18.65 -16.42
C VAL A 254 -17.46 -18.73 -15.04
N LEU A 255 -18.70 -19.20 -14.94
CA LEU A 255 -19.41 -19.28 -13.65
C LEU A 255 -18.66 -20.14 -12.61
N PRO A 256 -18.27 -21.39 -12.89
CA PRO A 256 -17.54 -22.17 -11.92
C PRO A 256 -16.11 -21.65 -11.69
N GLY A 257 -15.46 -21.05 -12.71
CA GLY A 257 -14.15 -20.42 -12.54
C GLY A 257 -14.17 -19.21 -11.61
N VAL A 258 -15.15 -18.31 -11.79
CA VAL A 258 -15.38 -17.16 -10.90
C VAL A 258 -15.82 -17.63 -9.52
N ALA A 259 -16.71 -18.62 -9.42
CA ALA A 259 -17.12 -19.17 -8.13
C ALA A 259 -15.93 -19.73 -7.34
N ALA A 260 -15.03 -20.49 -7.99
CA ALA A 260 -13.81 -20.99 -7.36
C ALA A 260 -12.91 -19.85 -6.87
N LEU A 261 -12.74 -18.79 -7.67
CA LEU A 261 -11.95 -17.62 -7.29
C LEU A 261 -12.59 -16.85 -6.12
N THR A 262 -13.91 -16.70 -6.12
CA THR A 262 -14.66 -16.08 -5.02
C THR A 262 -14.47 -16.87 -3.74
N VAL A 263 -14.63 -18.20 -3.76
CA VAL A 263 -14.40 -19.05 -2.59
C VAL A 263 -12.95 -18.94 -2.11
N ALA A 264 -11.97 -18.96 -3.01
CA ALA A 264 -10.56 -18.77 -2.66
C ALA A 264 -10.32 -17.43 -1.95
N THR A 265 -10.90 -16.35 -2.47
CA THR A 265 -10.79 -14.99 -1.91
C THR A 265 -11.46 -14.90 -0.53
N LEU A 266 -12.63 -15.52 -0.36
CA LEU A 266 -13.32 -15.57 0.93
C LEU A 266 -12.50 -16.35 1.96
N LEU A 267 -11.88 -17.48 1.60
CA LEU A 267 -11.06 -18.26 2.52
C LEU A 267 -9.85 -17.48 3.07
N VAL A 268 -9.30 -16.53 2.31
CA VAL A 268 -8.15 -15.71 2.74
C VAL A 268 -8.54 -14.32 3.23
N GLY A 269 -9.78 -13.86 3.02
CA GLY A 269 -10.22 -12.50 3.33
C GLY A 269 -11.42 -12.37 4.28
N LEU A 270 -12.24 -13.41 4.46
CA LEU A 270 -13.51 -13.32 5.22
C LEU A 270 -13.32 -12.92 6.70
N GLY A 271 -12.17 -13.23 7.30
CA GLY A 271 -11.85 -12.85 8.67
C GLY A 271 -11.55 -11.36 8.86
N VAL A 272 -11.43 -10.58 7.77
CA VAL A 272 -11.24 -9.13 7.85
C VAL A 272 -12.60 -8.49 8.10
N ASN A 273 -12.85 -8.04 9.34
CA ASN A 273 -14.09 -7.37 9.70
C ASN A 273 -14.15 -5.97 9.05
N PRO A 274 -15.06 -5.71 8.10
CA PRO A 274 -15.16 -4.40 7.45
C PRO A 274 -15.83 -3.35 8.35
N LEU A 275 -16.50 -3.78 9.44
CA LEU A 275 -17.17 -2.89 10.37
C LEU A 275 -16.18 -2.47 11.46
N TYR A 276 -15.63 -1.28 11.28
CA TYR A 276 -14.87 -0.61 12.33
C TYR A 276 -15.82 -0.21 13.46
N ARG A 277 -15.57 -0.70 14.67
CA ARG A 277 -16.10 -0.05 15.88
C ARG A 277 -15.14 1.08 16.22
N GLY A 278 -15.67 2.26 16.53
CA GLY A 278 -14.87 3.42 16.90
C GLY A 278 -13.80 3.07 17.94
N VAL A 279 -12.69 3.79 17.91
CA VAL A 279 -11.68 3.72 18.97
C VAL A 279 -12.24 4.30 20.26
N PHE A 280 -11.66 3.90 21.39
CA PHE A 280 -11.88 4.56 22.66
C PHE A 280 -11.57 6.05 22.51
N GLU A 281 -12.36 6.90 23.16
CA GLU A 281 -12.01 8.30 23.34
C GLU A 281 -10.99 8.34 24.48
N LEU A 282 -9.71 8.27 24.14
CA LEU A 282 -8.62 8.12 25.12
C LEU A 282 -8.69 9.14 26.26
N PRO A 283 -9.02 10.44 26.03
CA PRO A 283 -9.12 11.43 27.09
C PRO A 283 -10.21 11.08 28.11
N GLU A 284 -11.36 10.60 27.65
CA GLU A 284 -12.52 10.29 28.50
C GLU A 284 -12.46 8.88 29.09
N ASP A 285 -12.12 7.89 28.28
CA ASP A 285 -12.23 6.46 28.60
C ASP A 285 -11.05 5.94 29.41
N THR A 286 -9.87 6.56 29.31
CA THR A 286 -8.65 6.06 29.95
C THR A 286 -8.23 6.83 31.19
N LYS A 287 -7.60 6.15 32.14
CA LYS A 287 -7.09 6.80 33.35
C LYS A 287 -5.98 7.80 33.04
N ALA A 288 -5.15 7.52 32.04
CA ALA A 288 -4.07 8.41 31.62
C ALA A 288 -4.61 9.65 30.90
N GLY A 289 -5.55 9.47 29.96
CA GLY A 289 -6.23 10.59 29.31
C GLY A 289 -6.87 11.55 30.31
N ARG A 290 -7.68 11.04 31.24
CA ARG A 290 -8.29 11.87 32.30
C ARG A 290 -7.26 12.55 33.21
N ALA A 291 -6.10 11.93 33.43
CA ALA A 291 -5.03 12.55 34.20
C ALA A 291 -4.34 13.69 33.43
N ILE A 292 -4.16 13.53 32.12
CA ILE A 292 -3.65 14.57 31.22
C ILE A 292 -4.64 15.74 31.18
N GLU A 293 -5.94 15.48 30.96
CA GLU A 293 -6.98 16.51 30.99
C GLU A 293 -7.05 17.26 32.32
N ALA A 294 -6.93 16.54 33.44
CA ALA A 294 -6.91 17.16 34.76
C ALA A 294 -5.68 18.04 35.00
N ILE A 295 -4.56 17.75 34.32
CA ILE A 295 -3.34 18.59 34.35
C ILE A 295 -3.53 19.79 33.43
N GLU A 296 -3.99 19.60 32.20
CA GLU A 296 -4.28 20.67 31.24
C GLU A 296 -5.30 21.68 31.79
N ALA A 297 -6.32 21.22 32.52
CA ALA A 297 -7.29 22.10 33.18
C ALA A 297 -6.67 22.97 34.30
N ARG A 298 -5.52 22.55 34.86
CA ARG A 298 -4.80 23.28 35.93
C ARG A 298 -3.65 24.12 35.39
N ASP A 299 -3.01 23.67 34.32
CA ASP A 299 -1.88 24.30 33.65
C ASP A 299 -2.12 24.33 32.13
N PRO A 300 -2.99 25.24 31.64
CA PRO A 300 -3.41 25.25 30.25
C PRO A 300 -2.25 25.59 29.30
N GLY A 301 -2.14 24.84 28.21
CA GLY A 301 -1.09 25.01 27.20
C GLY A 301 0.27 24.46 27.63
N ALA A 302 0.32 23.65 28.69
CA ALA A 302 1.53 22.96 29.09
C ALA A 302 2.04 22.06 27.97
N ARG A 303 3.36 22.05 27.74
CA ARG A 303 4.00 21.28 26.67
C ARG A 303 4.52 19.95 27.18
N TRP A 304 4.23 18.91 26.41
CA TRP A 304 4.46 17.53 26.79
C TRP A 304 5.49 16.82 25.91
N VAL A 305 6.17 15.85 26.50
CA VAL A 305 6.93 14.81 25.79
C VAL A 305 6.43 13.44 26.21
N GLY A 306 6.09 12.61 25.23
CA GLY A 306 5.75 11.20 25.40
C GLY A 306 6.98 10.33 25.12
N ILE A 307 7.45 9.59 26.12
CA ILE A 307 8.63 8.71 26.02
C ILE A 307 8.17 7.26 25.98
N GLY A 308 8.77 6.47 25.07
CA GLY A 308 8.53 5.03 24.99
C GLY A 308 7.82 4.63 23.71
N SER A 309 6.78 3.81 23.85
CA SER A 309 6.02 3.25 22.73
C SER A 309 5.20 4.30 21.95
N THR A 310 4.50 3.86 20.91
CA THR A 310 3.58 4.71 20.16
C THR A 310 2.33 5.11 20.95
N VAL A 311 2.07 4.46 22.11
CA VAL A 311 0.90 4.73 22.95
C VAL A 311 0.95 6.12 23.57
N GLN A 312 2.12 6.58 24.03
CA GLN A 312 2.30 7.89 24.66
C GLN A 312 2.06 9.00 23.64
N THR A 313 2.62 8.81 22.43
CA THR A 313 2.35 9.69 21.30
C THR A 313 0.84 9.75 21.00
N ALA A 314 0.16 8.60 20.92
CA ALA A 314 -1.28 8.57 20.67
C ALA A 314 -2.10 9.24 21.79
N MET A 315 -1.77 8.98 23.05
CA MET A 315 -2.44 9.57 24.22
C MET A 315 -2.34 11.10 24.23
N LEU A 316 -1.14 11.64 24.01
CA LEU A 316 -0.94 13.10 24.01
C LEU A 316 -1.63 13.77 22.82
N VAL A 317 -1.52 13.19 21.62
CA VAL A 317 -2.15 13.73 20.40
C VAL A 317 -3.67 13.71 20.52
N GLU A 318 -4.26 12.62 21.00
CA GLU A 318 -5.71 12.50 21.14
C GLU A 318 -6.28 13.36 22.27
N SER A 319 -5.50 13.56 23.35
CA SER A 319 -5.84 14.50 24.42
C SER A 319 -5.74 15.97 24.00
N GLY A 320 -5.25 16.25 22.79
CA GLY A 320 -5.18 17.61 22.24
C GLY A 320 -4.22 18.55 22.95
N VAL A 321 -3.33 18.02 23.81
CA VAL A 321 -2.34 18.83 24.53
C VAL A 321 -1.15 19.16 23.61
N PRO A 322 -0.51 20.34 23.77
CA PRO A 322 0.72 20.65 23.04
C PRO A 322 1.81 19.62 23.35
N ALA A 323 2.26 18.89 22.33
CA ALA A 323 3.27 17.85 22.51
C ALA A 323 4.33 17.88 21.41
N TYR A 324 5.55 17.48 21.77
CA TYR A 324 6.65 17.28 20.83
C TYR A 324 6.60 15.90 20.14
N ASN A 325 5.48 15.18 20.27
CA ASN A 325 5.21 13.89 19.67
C ASN A 325 4.26 14.03 18.47
N GLY A 326 4.13 12.95 17.69
CA GLY A 326 3.03 12.80 16.75
C GLY A 326 3.47 12.67 15.30
N VAL A 327 2.48 12.44 14.43
CA VAL A 327 2.71 12.29 12.99
C VAL A 327 2.72 13.67 12.35
N GLN A 328 3.86 14.04 11.78
CA GLN A 328 4.04 15.29 11.07
C GLN A 328 4.00 14.98 9.57
N THR A 329 3.03 15.52 8.85
CA THR A 329 2.98 15.38 7.37
C THR A 329 4.07 16.21 6.70
N TYR A 330 4.36 17.36 7.29
CA TYR A 330 5.54 18.19 7.06
C TYR A 330 5.97 18.76 8.42
N PRO A 331 7.28 18.88 8.67
CA PRO A 331 7.78 19.22 9.99
C PRO A 331 7.57 20.71 10.32
N PRO A 332 6.95 21.06 11.48
CA PRO A 332 6.80 22.44 11.91
C PRO A 332 8.17 23.06 12.25
N ARG A 333 8.56 24.13 11.56
CA ARG A 333 9.89 24.73 11.73
C ARG A 333 10.08 25.34 13.12
N GLU A 334 9.00 25.84 13.73
CA GLU A 334 8.99 26.43 15.07
C GLU A 334 9.43 25.42 16.12
N MET A 335 8.85 24.21 16.06
CA MET A 335 9.19 23.09 16.94
C MET A 335 10.65 22.64 16.71
N TRP A 336 11.05 22.42 15.46
CA TRP A 336 12.38 21.92 15.16
C TRP A 336 13.50 22.93 15.44
N ARG A 337 13.21 24.24 15.41
CA ARG A 337 14.16 25.27 15.90
C ARG A 337 14.43 25.19 17.40
N GLN A 338 13.48 24.65 18.19
CA GLN A 338 13.68 24.44 19.62
C GLN A 338 14.49 23.16 19.88
N ILE A 339 14.23 22.09 19.12
CA ILE A 339 14.91 20.79 19.28
C ILE A 339 16.33 20.81 18.69
N ASP A 340 16.50 21.38 17.50
CA ASP A 340 17.76 21.45 16.75
C ASP A 340 18.02 22.90 16.28
N PRO A 341 18.38 23.81 17.21
CA PRO A 341 18.61 25.22 16.87
C PRO A 341 19.76 25.42 15.88
N SER A 342 20.71 24.48 15.84
CA SER A 342 21.86 24.50 14.93
C SER A 342 21.54 24.02 13.51
N GLY A 343 20.42 23.33 13.30
CA GLY A 343 20.07 22.66 12.05
C GLY A 343 20.94 21.43 11.73
N ARG A 344 21.71 20.91 12.68
CA ARG A 344 22.63 19.77 12.50
C ARG A 344 21.90 18.53 12.03
N TYR A 345 20.65 18.35 12.46
CA TYR A 345 19.83 17.19 12.20
C TYR A 345 18.75 17.44 11.15
N GLU A 346 18.80 18.53 10.37
CA GLU A 346 17.77 18.84 9.37
C GLU A 346 17.49 17.68 8.42
N ASN A 347 18.52 16.98 7.96
CA ASN A 347 18.32 15.80 7.10
C ASN A 347 17.54 14.67 7.80
N ALA A 348 17.63 14.57 9.13
CA ALA A 348 16.93 13.56 9.92
C ALA A 348 15.47 13.94 10.20
N TRP A 349 15.19 15.19 10.58
CA TRP A 349 13.83 15.60 10.93
C TRP A 349 13.01 16.21 9.79
N ASN A 350 13.64 16.67 8.69
CA ASN A 350 12.94 17.27 7.56
C ASN A 350 12.19 16.23 6.69
N ARG A 351 11.16 15.60 7.25
CA ARG A 351 10.40 14.51 6.63
C ARG A 351 9.00 14.34 7.20
N LEU A 352 8.16 13.65 6.43
CA LEU A 352 6.96 13.01 6.96
C LEU A 352 7.40 11.89 7.90
N ALA A 353 7.06 12.02 9.17
CA ALA A 353 7.38 10.99 10.16
C ALA A 353 6.48 11.04 11.38
N SER A 354 6.39 9.89 12.05
CA SER A 354 6.01 9.83 13.46
C SER A 354 7.20 10.21 14.32
N VAL A 355 7.08 11.30 15.08
CA VAL A 355 8.08 11.77 16.04
C VAL A 355 7.82 11.10 17.39
N ASN A 356 8.80 10.32 17.84
CA ASN A 356 8.76 9.61 19.12
C ASN A 356 10.03 9.93 19.92
N TRP A 357 9.95 9.77 21.23
CA TRP A 357 11.03 10.09 22.14
C TRP A 357 11.48 8.88 22.94
N THR A 358 12.77 8.81 23.21
CA THR A 358 13.40 7.83 24.11
C THR A 358 14.26 8.55 25.13
N VAL A 359 14.53 7.92 26.26
CA VAL A 359 15.51 8.43 27.23
C VAL A 359 16.89 8.50 26.58
N GLY A 360 17.62 9.59 26.82
CA GLY A 360 19.03 9.75 26.49
C GLY A 360 19.72 10.72 27.46
N VAL A 361 20.92 11.18 27.09
CA VAL A 361 21.74 12.06 27.93
C VAL A 361 22.11 13.32 27.13
N GLY A 362 21.93 14.48 27.72
CA GLY A 362 22.25 15.77 27.10
C GLY A 362 21.19 16.28 26.11
N GLU A 363 21.61 17.15 25.20
CA GLU A 363 20.72 17.78 24.22
C GLU A 363 20.09 16.75 23.25
N PRO A 364 18.90 17.06 22.68
CA PRO A 364 18.20 16.15 21.78
C PRO A 364 19.04 15.68 20.59
N GLU A 365 19.21 14.36 20.47
CA GLU A 365 19.79 13.71 19.31
C GLU A 365 18.68 13.12 18.45
N VAL A 366 18.69 13.46 17.16
CA VAL A 366 17.64 13.05 16.22
C VAL A 366 18.17 11.95 15.31
N THR A 367 17.46 10.82 15.27
CA THR A 367 17.78 9.68 14.42
C THR A 367 16.55 9.18 13.67
N ASN A 368 16.77 8.33 12.66
CA ASN A 368 15.69 7.72 11.89
C ASN A 368 15.83 6.20 11.92
N PRO A 369 15.11 5.51 12.82
CA PRO A 369 15.12 4.04 12.86
C PRO A 369 14.62 3.44 11.54
N VAL A 370 13.59 4.06 10.96
CA VAL A 370 13.05 3.76 9.63
C VAL A 370 12.68 5.06 8.92
N ARG A 371 12.35 4.98 7.62
CA ARG A 371 12.21 6.16 6.74
C ARG A 371 11.19 7.18 7.22
N ASP A 372 10.07 6.71 7.76
CA ASP A 372 8.91 7.47 8.23
C ASP A 372 8.83 7.57 9.77
N GLN A 373 9.95 7.35 10.46
CA GLN A 373 10.07 7.58 11.89
C GLN A 373 11.23 8.51 12.21
N VAL A 374 10.98 9.36 13.21
CA VAL A 374 11.99 10.21 13.84
C VAL A 374 12.00 9.83 15.31
N LEU A 375 13.17 9.42 15.79
CA LEU A 375 13.40 9.12 17.19
C LEU A 375 14.32 10.18 17.77
N VAL A 376 13.88 10.82 18.86
CA VAL A 376 14.61 11.88 19.53
C VAL A 376 14.97 11.47 20.95
N THR A 377 16.20 11.72 21.40
CA THR A 377 16.56 11.50 22.80
C THR A 377 16.04 12.62 23.69
N PHE A 378 15.63 12.27 24.90
CA PHE A 378 15.17 13.20 25.93
C PHE A 378 16.00 13.05 27.19
N ASP A 379 16.56 14.17 27.65
CA ASP A 379 17.11 14.35 29.00
C ASP A 379 16.38 15.51 29.66
N ALA A 380 15.77 15.27 30.82
CA ALA A 380 15.01 16.29 31.53
C ALA A 380 15.86 17.46 32.04
N CYS A 381 17.18 17.26 32.18
CA CYS A 381 18.10 18.30 32.59
C CYS A 381 18.74 19.06 31.41
N SER A 382 18.41 18.69 30.16
CA SER A 382 18.86 19.42 28.97
C SER A 382 18.26 20.83 28.92
N SER A 383 18.94 21.75 28.22
CA SER A 383 18.42 23.11 28.03
C SER A 383 17.09 23.09 27.27
N PHE A 384 16.98 22.24 26.24
CA PHE A 384 15.73 22.00 25.53
C PHE A 384 14.59 21.66 26.50
N ALA A 385 14.76 20.65 27.34
CA ALA A 385 13.70 20.20 28.26
C ALA A 385 13.31 21.30 29.24
N GLN A 386 14.29 21.95 29.86
CA GLN A 386 14.10 22.98 30.88
C GLN A 386 13.37 24.23 30.34
N GLU A 387 13.61 24.59 29.08
CA GLU A 387 12.97 25.75 28.45
C GLU A 387 11.62 25.44 27.80
N ASN A 388 11.44 24.19 27.35
CA ASN A 388 10.36 23.86 26.42
C ASN A 388 9.35 22.83 26.91
N VAL A 389 9.66 22.05 27.93
CA VAL A 389 8.84 20.91 28.34
C VAL A 389 8.43 21.06 29.80
N GLN A 390 7.13 20.94 30.08
CA GLN A 390 6.60 21.01 31.45
C GLN A 390 6.28 19.62 31.99
N TYR A 391 5.84 18.70 31.14
CA TYR A 391 5.41 17.37 31.55
C TYR A 391 5.94 16.25 30.65
N VAL A 392 6.16 15.09 31.24
CA VAL A 392 6.60 13.88 30.55
C VAL A 392 5.64 12.74 30.85
N LEU A 393 5.18 12.05 29.81
CA LEU A 393 4.40 10.81 29.91
C LEU A 393 5.28 9.65 29.44
N SER A 394 5.49 8.62 30.27
CA SER A 394 6.35 7.47 29.95
C SER A 394 5.68 6.13 30.25
N ASP A 395 5.97 5.07 29.47
CA ASP A 395 5.62 3.67 29.85
C ASP A 395 6.64 3.03 30.79
N THR A 396 7.81 3.63 30.92
CA THR A 396 8.88 3.12 31.76
C THR A 396 9.29 4.17 32.77
N PRO A 397 9.68 3.76 34.00
CA PRO A 397 10.18 4.71 34.98
C PRO A 397 11.40 5.47 34.44
N VAL A 398 11.32 6.81 34.43
CA VAL A 398 12.43 7.67 34.02
C VAL A 398 13.10 8.24 35.27
N SER A 399 14.39 7.94 35.44
CA SER A 399 15.19 8.45 36.55
C SER A 399 15.97 9.69 36.09
N SER A 400 15.64 10.85 36.66
CA SER A 400 16.40 12.10 36.46
C SER A 400 16.24 13.00 37.68
N SER A 401 17.26 13.79 38.00
CA SER A 401 17.20 14.78 39.08
C SER A 401 16.32 15.99 38.75
N CYS A 402 16.02 16.22 37.47
CA CYS A 402 15.18 17.33 37.01
C CYS A 402 13.73 16.89 36.72
N LEU A 403 13.33 15.71 37.19
CA LEU A 403 11.96 15.21 37.09
C LEU A 403 11.38 14.97 38.47
N ARG A 404 10.19 15.53 38.68
CA ARG A 404 9.36 15.23 39.84
C ARG A 404 8.15 14.41 39.42
N GLN A 405 8.02 13.24 40.01
CA GLN A 405 6.89 12.35 39.73
C GLN A 405 5.57 12.98 40.21
N VAL A 406 4.57 12.99 39.33
CA VAL A 406 3.25 13.57 39.57
C VAL A 406 2.20 12.49 39.76
N ARG A 407 2.20 11.46 38.90
CA ARG A 407 1.25 10.34 38.94
C ARG A 407 1.88 9.06 38.40
N ASP A 408 1.48 7.95 39.01
CA ASP A 408 1.58 6.60 38.43
C ASP A 408 0.19 6.06 38.16
N LEU A 409 0.02 5.48 36.98
CA LEU A 409 -1.25 5.01 36.49
C LEU A 409 -1.05 3.66 35.84
N ARG A 410 -1.92 2.70 36.17
CA ARG A 410 -2.00 1.43 35.45
C ARG A 410 -3.27 1.39 34.61
N GLN A 411 -3.10 1.28 33.29
CA GLN A 411 -4.16 1.22 32.29
C GLN A 411 -4.09 -0.13 31.57
N GLY A 412 -5.00 -1.05 31.92
CA GLY A 412 -4.94 -2.42 31.43
C GLY A 412 -3.62 -3.10 31.83
N GLY A 413 -2.85 -3.54 30.84
CA GLY A 413 -1.51 -4.13 31.02
C GLY A 413 -0.35 -3.15 30.94
N LEU A 414 -0.61 -1.84 30.79
CA LEU A 414 0.41 -0.81 30.64
C LEU A 414 0.53 0.00 31.93
N ASP A 415 1.77 0.18 32.39
CA ASP A 415 2.12 1.14 33.43
C ASP A 415 2.47 2.47 32.75
N MET A 416 1.98 3.57 33.30
CA MET A 416 2.19 4.93 32.79
C MET A 416 2.60 5.85 33.94
N HIS A 417 3.64 6.62 33.67
CA HIS A 417 4.25 7.53 34.63
C HIS A 417 4.18 8.95 34.09
N ILE A 418 3.65 9.86 34.89
CA ILE A 418 3.60 11.28 34.59
C ILE A 418 4.59 12.01 35.50
N TYR A 419 5.51 12.74 34.89
CA TYR A 419 6.48 13.57 35.56
C TYR A 419 6.27 15.04 35.20
N ARG A 420 6.68 15.93 36.10
CA ARG A 420 6.87 17.35 35.84
C ARG A 420 8.36 17.61 35.72
N VAL A 421 8.74 18.40 34.71
CA VAL A 421 10.10 18.93 34.59
C VAL A 421 10.23 20.10 35.57
N ASP A 422 11.24 20.05 36.42
CA ASP A 422 11.50 21.08 37.43
C ASP A 422 12.08 22.37 36.83
#